data_AF-F0Z7L4-F1
#
_entry.id   AF-F0Z7L4-F1
#
_cell.length_a   1.000
_cell.length_b   1.000
_cell.length_c   1.000
_cell.angle_alpha   90.00
_cell.angle_beta   90.00
_cell.angle_gamma   90.00
#
_symmetry.space_group_name_H-M   'P 1'
#
loop_
_entity.id
_entity.type
_entity.pdbx_description
1 polymer ?
#
loop_
_entity_poly.entity_id
_entity_poly.type
_entity_poly.pdbx_seq_one_letter_code
_entity_poly.pdbx_strand_id
1 'polypeptide(L)'
;MDKGIADGFAFVIQNHGPKSISREPGSSLGYNGIPHGVVAIEFDNWKNTPYNDPVYDHVSIQIPDTNGFLSCEHSTNSLGLFKSNFKNGNINNCKIVYNRKDSEISIFLTINNDNDLPLIEKIENCKIPFDFPLCGYMGFTGSCGDLFQTTTIYTCSIKAKVDTLEGIQMDLDSLEI
;
A
#
# COMPACT_ATOMS: atom_id res chain seq x y z
N MET A 1 -25.63 -18.73 5.74
CA MET A 1 -24.54 -17.92 6.32
C MET A 1 -23.84 -17.29 5.14
N ASP A 2 -23.86 -15.96 5.02
CA ASP A 2 -22.90 -15.29 4.13
C ASP A 2 -21.51 -15.70 4.62
N LYS A 3 -20.81 -16.45 3.78
CA LYS A 3 -19.39 -16.72 3.99
C LYS A 3 -18.73 -15.36 3.79
N GLY A 4 -18.03 -14.85 4.82
CA GLY A 4 -17.38 -13.55 4.73
C GLY A 4 -16.44 -13.45 3.52
N ILE A 5 -16.15 -12.22 3.09
CA ILE A 5 -15.20 -11.91 2.03
C ILE A 5 -13.89 -11.49 2.71
N ALA A 6 -12.79 -12.16 2.38
CA ALA A 6 -11.47 -11.92 2.96
C ALA A 6 -10.35 -12.36 2.00
N ASP A 7 -9.11 -11.92 2.17
CA ASP A 7 -8.65 -10.99 3.23
C ASP A 7 -8.56 -9.56 2.71
N GLY A 8 -8.21 -9.38 1.44
CA GLY A 8 -8.05 -8.05 0.85
C GLY A 8 -6.95 -8.04 -0.20
N PHE A 9 -6.35 -6.87 -0.38
CA PHE A 9 -5.15 -6.70 -1.20
C PHE A 9 -4.34 -5.49 -0.74
N ALA A 10 -3.12 -5.34 -1.24
CA ALA A 10 -2.29 -4.18 -0.96
C ALA A 10 -1.56 -3.68 -2.22
N PHE A 11 -1.31 -2.37 -2.27
CA PHE A 11 -0.30 -1.78 -3.15
C PHE A 11 0.99 -1.59 -2.36
N VAL A 12 2.10 -2.16 -2.82
CA VAL A 12 3.36 -2.23 -2.08
C VAL A 12 4.46 -1.51 -2.83
N ILE A 13 5.30 -0.79 -2.10
CA ILE A 13 6.57 -0.24 -2.58
C ILE A 13 7.71 -0.83 -1.74
N GLN A 14 8.70 -1.44 -2.39
CA GLN A 14 9.81 -2.16 -1.75
C GLN A 14 11.06 -2.21 -2.64
N ASN A 15 12.24 -2.51 -2.11
CA ASN A 15 13.47 -2.65 -2.92
C ASN A 15 14.23 -3.97 -2.73
N HIS A 16 13.61 -4.98 -2.12
CA HIS A 16 14.19 -6.31 -1.95
C HIS A 16 14.28 -7.09 -3.28
N GLY A 17 13.28 -6.97 -4.16
CA GLY A 17 13.31 -7.63 -5.47
C GLY A 17 11.95 -7.86 -6.10
N PRO A 18 11.88 -8.13 -7.41
CA PRO A 18 10.60 -8.23 -8.14
C PRO A 18 9.75 -9.44 -7.77
N LYS A 19 10.33 -10.42 -7.06
CA LYS A 19 9.66 -11.64 -6.57
C LYS A 19 9.36 -11.58 -5.07
N SER A 20 9.57 -10.44 -4.43
CA SER A 20 9.35 -10.30 -2.99
C SER A 20 7.85 -10.34 -2.69
N ILE A 21 7.43 -11.40 -2.00
CA ILE A 21 6.07 -11.62 -1.54
C ILE A 21 6.16 -12.24 -0.13
N SER A 22 5.16 -12.01 0.71
CA SER A 22 5.05 -12.71 1.99
C SER A 22 5.00 -14.22 1.78
N ARG A 23 5.55 -14.97 2.74
CA ARG A 23 5.42 -16.43 2.80
C ARG A 23 4.18 -16.89 3.55
N GLU A 24 3.49 -15.96 4.22
CA GLU A 24 2.28 -16.21 4.96
C GLU A 24 1.08 -15.88 4.06
N PRO A 25 0.02 -16.71 4.02
CA PRO A 25 -1.22 -16.40 3.31
C PRO A 25 -2.21 -15.61 4.18
N GLY A 26 -3.42 -15.39 3.66
CA GLY A 26 -4.52 -14.76 4.38
C GLY A 26 -4.24 -13.32 4.80
N SER A 27 -4.25 -13.08 6.09
CA SER A 27 -4.14 -11.77 6.73
C SER A 27 -2.80 -11.07 6.58
N SER A 28 -1.80 -11.73 5.99
CA SER A 28 -0.56 -11.08 5.58
C SER A 28 -0.74 -10.14 4.38
N LEU A 29 -1.87 -10.29 3.68
CA LEU A 29 -2.19 -9.68 2.38
C LEU A 29 -1.06 -9.83 1.35
N GLY A 30 -0.20 -10.84 1.52
CA GLY A 30 0.96 -11.10 0.69
C GLY A 30 2.11 -10.09 0.82
N TYR A 31 2.08 -9.16 1.79
CA TYR A 31 3.17 -8.19 2.02
C TYR A 31 3.82 -8.29 3.41
N ASN A 32 3.13 -8.82 4.42
CA ASN A 32 3.66 -8.93 5.78
C ASN A 32 4.99 -9.71 5.78
N GLY A 33 6.01 -9.18 6.46
CA GLY A 33 7.33 -9.78 6.55
C GLY A 33 8.23 -9.55 5.33
N ILE A 34 7.85 -8.73 4.34
CA ILE A 34 8.78 -8.35 3.26
C ILE A 34 9.91 -7.49 3.85
N PRO A 35 11.19 -7.92 3.76
CA PRO A 35 12.32 -7.11 4.19
C PRO A 35 12.51 -5.95 3.23
N HIS A 36 13.05 -4.83 3.73
CA HIS A 36 13.29 -3.63 2.93
C HIS A 36 12.05 -3.16 2.13
N GLY A 37 10.86 -3.52 2.62
CA GLY A 37 9.64 -2.88 2.17
C GLY A 37 9.57 -1.48 2.75
N VAL A 38 9.02 -0.55 1.99
CA VAL A 38 9.00 0.87 2.35
C VAL A 38 7.60 1.22 2.83
N VAL A 39 6.58 0.85 2.07
CA VAL A 39 5.19 1.07 2.46
C VAL A 39 4.29 0.03 1.81
N ALA A 40 3.28 -0.40 2.53
CA ALA A 40 2.13 -1.11 2.00
C ALA A 40 0.88 -0.25 2.22
N ILE A 41 0.08 -0.10 1.19
CA ILE A 41 -1.23 0.52 1.27
C ILE A 41 -2.22 -0.61 1.16
N GLU A 42 -2.76 -1.00 2.30
CA GLU A 42 -3.66 -2.15 2.38
C GLU A 42 -5.11 -1.73 2.22
N PHE A 43 -5.89 -2.65 1.65
CA PHE A 43 -7.32 -2.57 1.48
C PHE A 43 -7.88 -3.86 2.10
N ASP A 44 -8.11 -3.79 3.41
CA ASP A 44 -8.40 -4.96 4.23
C ASP A 44 -9.92 -5.08 4.48
N ASN A 45 -10.42 -6.28 4.23
CA ASN A 45 -11.81 -6.66 4.31
C ASN A 45 -12.06 -7.64 5.46
N TRP A 46 -11.07 -7.92 6.30
CA TRP A 46 -11.21 -8.85 7.39
C TRP A 46 -10.65 -8.28 8.68
N LYS A 47 -11.12 -8.81 9.81
CA LYS A 47 -10.64 -8.43 11.13
C LYS A 47 -9.79 -9.55 11.69
N ASN A 48 -8.48 -9.39 11.59
CA ASN A 48 -7.50 -10.22 12.26
C ASN A 48 -7.14 -9.62 13.62
N THR A 49 -7.84 -10.08 14.65
CA THR A 49 -7.58 -9.68 16.05
C THR A 49 -6.10 -9.78 16.46
N PRO A 50 -5.30 -10.77 16.01
CA PRO A 50 -3.87 -10.82 16.31
C PRO A 50 -3.04 -9.64 15.79
N TYR A 51 -3.53 -8.91 14.78
CA TYR A 51 -2.86 -7.76 14.15
C TYR A 51 -3.53 -6.42 14.52
N ASN A 52 -4.41 -6.46 15.52
CA ASN A 52 -5.14 -5.31 16.05
C ASN A 52 -5.99 -4.56 15.02
N ASP A 53 -6.50 -5.27 14.02
CA ASP A 53 -7.36 -4.66 13.01
C ASP A 53 -8.60 -4.01 13.63
N PRO A 54 -9.04 -2.87 13.09
CA PRO A 54 -10.31 -2.29 13.47
C PRO A 54 -11.45 -3.26 13.16
N VAL A 55 -12.59 -3.09 13.85
CA VAL A 55 -13.75 -3.98 13.70
C VAL A 55 -14.50 -3.83 12.36
N TYR A 56 -13.96 -3.04 11.43
CA TYR A 56 -14.54 -2.69 10.15
C TYR A 56 -13.50 -2.81 9.04
N ASP A 57 -13.97 -3.06 7.81
CA ASP A 57 -13.15 -3.00 6.61
C ASP A 57 -12.48 -1.63 6.51
N HIS A 58 -11.21 -1.59 6.14
CA HIS A 58 -10.41 -0.38 6.23
C HIS A 58 -9.38 -0.28 5.10
N VAL A 59 -8.83 0.93 4.97
CA VAL A 59 -7.61 1.18 4.19
C VAL A 59 -6.61 1.81 5.13
N SER A 60 -5.37 1.38 5.07
CA SER A 60 -4.32 1.82 5.98
C SER A 60 -2.98 1.97 5.26
N ILE A 61 -2.14 2.86 5.79
CA ILE A 61 -0.75 3.03 5.37
C ILE A 61 0.13 2.27 6.34
N GLN A 62 0.59 1.10 5.91
CA GLN A 62 1.40 0.20 6.70
C GLN A 62 2.89 0.41 6.41
N ILE A 63 3.68 0.48 7.48
CA ILE A 63 5.13 0.69 7.44
C ILE A 63 5.89 -0.48 8.06
N PRO A 64 7.22 -0.55 7.86
CA PRO A 64 8.04 -1.55 8.52
C PRO A 64 7.99 -1.51 10.04
N ASP A 65 8.17 -2.68 10.64
CA ASP A 65 8.49 -2.86 12.05
C ASP A 65 9.90 -2.34 12.37
N THR A 66 10.26 -2.40 13.66
CA THR A 66 11.57 -1.97 14.14
C THR A 66 12.74 -2.82 13.61
N ASN A 67 12.45 -3.98 13.01
CA ASN A 67 13.43 -4.85 12.38
C ASN A 67 13.54 -4.61 10.86
N GLY A 68 12.76 -3.69 10.29
CA GLY A 68 12.79 -3.33 8.87
C GLY A 68 11.99 -4.25 7.96
N PHE A 69 11.02 -4.99 8.50
CA PHE A 69 10.08 -5.81 7.73
C PHE A 69 8.72 -5.14 7.68
N LEU A 70 8.07 -5.05 6.51
CA LEU A 70 6.69 -4.57 6.43
C LEU A 70 5.78 -5.36 7.38
N SER A 71 4.91 -4.66 8.08
CA SER A 71 4.04 -5.25 9.09
C SER A 71 2.57 -4.99 8.76
N CYS A 72 1.70 -5.95 9.07
CA CYS A 72 0.23 -5.76 9.08
C CYS A 72 -0.31 -5.37 10.47
N GLU A 73 0.57 -5.15 11.45
CA GLU A 73 0.18 -4.77 12.81
C GLU A 73 -0.29 -3.30 12.90
N HIS A 74 -1.57 -3.11 13.24
CA HIS A 74 -2.20 -1.80 13.27
C HIS A 74 -1.81 -0.93 14.46
N SER A 75 -1.43 -1.50 15.60
CA SER A 75 -1.14 -0.72 16.81
C SER A 75 0.14 0.11 16.72
N THR A 76 1.10 -0.33 15.92
CA THR A 76 2.42 0.31 15.82
C THR A 76 2.85 0.65 14.41
N ASN A 77 2.29 0.02 13.38
CA ASN A 77 2.79 0.12 12.01
C ASN A 77 1.80 0.75 11.02
N SER A 78 0.61 1.13 11.47
CA SER A 78 -0.30 1.97 10.69
C SER A 78 -0.03 3.45 10.93
N LEU A 79 0.27 4.21 9.87
CA LEU A 79 0.40 5.68 9.92
C LEU A 79 -0.95 6.40 9.90
N GLY A 80 -2.03 5.67 9.66
CA GLY A 80 -3.38 6.20 9.52
C GLY A 80 -4.26 5.20 8.80
N LEU A 81 -5.55 5.25 9.10
CA LEU A 81 -6.56 4.41 8.46
C LEU A 81 -7.90 5.13 8.36
N PHE A 82 -8.74 4.71 7.42
CA PHE A 82 -10.15 5.07 7.37
C PHE A 82 -11.01 3.83 7.09
N LYS A 83 -12.30 3.95 7.41
CA LYS A 83 -13.28 2.89 7.13
C LYS A 83 -13.56 2.80 5.63
N SER A 84 -13.59 1.57 5.12
CA SER A 84 -13.89 1.26 3.73
C SER A 84 -15.14 0.36 3.60
N ASN A 85 -15.54 0.06 2.37
CA ASN A 85 -16.59 -0.91 2.06
C ASN A 85 -16.36 -1.50 0.65
N PHE A 86 -15.33 -2.33 0.48
CA PHE A 86 -15.01 -2.94 -0.81
C PHE A 86 -15.83 -4.19 -1.12
N LYS A 87 -16.57 -4.71 -0.14
CA LYS A 87 -17.35 -5.95 -0.26
C LYS A 87 -18.60 -5.83 -1.14
N ASN A 88 -18.99 -4.62 -1.52
CA ASN A 88 -20.14 -4.39 -2.39
C ASN A 88 -19.87 -4.76 -3.86
N GLY A 89 -18.61 -5.01 -4.25
CA GLY A 89 -18.26 -5.38 -5.62
C GLY A 89 -18.23 -4.20 -6.61
N ASN A 90 -18.47 -2.97 -6.15
CA ASN A 90 -18.39 -1.79 -6.99
C ASN A 90 -16.94 -1.44 -7.33
N ILE A 91 -16.77 -0.79 -8.49
CA ILE A 91 -15.47 -0.26 -8.89
C ILE A 91 -15.18 0.99 -8.06
N ASN A 92 -14.03 1.03 -7.41
CA ASN A 92 -13.59 2.16 -6.59
C ASN A 92 -12.36 2.82 -7.21
N ASN A 93 -12.15 4.11 -6.93
CA ASN A 93 -11.01 4.85 -7.46
C ASN A 93 -10.08 5.26 -6.32
N CYS A 94 -8.81 4.88 -6.41
CA CYS A 94 -7.78 5.26 -5.45
C CYS A 94 -6.69 6.10 -6.12
N LYS A 95 -6.27 7.16 -5.44
CA LYS A 95 -5.10 7.97 -5.80
C LYS A 95 -4.15 8.03 -4.62
N ILE A 96 -2.90 7.68 -4.88
CA ILE A 96 -1.81 7.73 -3.91
C ILE A 96 -0.86 8.84 -4.37
N VAL A 97 -0.47 9.72 -3.46
CA VAL A 97 0.47 10.82 -3.70
C VAL A 97 1.56 10.74 -2.66
N TYR A 98 2.82 10.63 -3.11
CA TYR A 98 3.98 10.74 -2.24
C TYR A 98 4.81 11.96 -2.65
N ASN A 99 5.10 12.83 -1.68
CA ASN A 99 5.96 13.98 -1.82
C ASN A 99 7.27 13.72 -1.07
N ARG A 100 8.35 13.49 -1.83
CA ARG A 100 9.68 13.22 -1.28
C ARG A 100 10.29 14.42 -0.54
N LYS A 101 9.97 15.65 -0.93
CA LYS A 101 10.54 16.86 -0.29
C LYS A 101 10.16 16.93 1.18
N ASP A 102 8.91 16.59 1.48
CA ASP A 102 8.34 16.67 2.82
C ASP A 102 8.22 15.29 3.49
N SER A 103 8.63 14.21 2.80
CA SER A 103 8.43 12.81 3.20
C SER A 103 6.99 12.49 3.57
N GLU A 104 6.03 13.00 2.80
CA GLU A 104 4.61 12.88 3.06
C GLU A 104 3.91 11.97 2.05
N ILE A 105 3.05 11.09 2.54
CA ILE A 105 2.16 10.27 1.74
C ILE A 105 0.70 10.61 2.03
N SER A 106 -0.11 10.63 0.98
CA SER A 106 -1.56 10.84 1.05
C SER A 106 -2.29 9.82 0.18
N ILE A 107 -3.43 9.35 0.66
CA ILE A 107 -4.35 8.46 -0.04
C ILE A 107 -5.68 9.17 -0.17
N PHE A 108 -6.25 9.14 -1.37
CA PHE A 108 -7.59 9.61 -1.66
C PHE A 108 -8.37 8.46 -2.27
N LEU A 109 -9.50 8.12 -1.68
CA LEU A 109 -10.35 7.02 -2.14
C LEU A 109 -11.76 7.54 -2.40
N THR A 110 -12.28 7.23 -3.57
CA THR A 110 -13.71 7.36 -3.89
C THR A 110 -14.33 5.96 -3.84
N ILE A 111 -15.16 5.74 -2.82
CA ILE A 111 -15.90 4.50 -2.59
C ILE A 111 -17.28 4.65 -3.22
N ASN A 112 -17.58 3.83 -4.22
CA ASN A 112 -18.89 3.80 -4.86
C ASN A 112 -19.81 2.83 -4.11
N ASN A 113 -21.02 3.29 -3.83
CA ASN A 113 -22.07 2.53 -3.15
C ASN A 113 -23.24 2.32 -4.12
N ASP A 114 -23.98 1.21 -3.97
CA ASP A 114 -24.99 0.80 -4.95
C ASP A 114 -26.06 1.87 -5.21
N ASN A 115 -26.59 2.47 -4.15
CA ASN A 115 -27.71 3.42 -4.22
C ASN A 115 -27.42 4.77 -3.53
N ASP A 116 -26.19 4.97 -3.07
CA ASP A 116 -25.78 6.17 -2.33
C ASP A 116 -24.73 6.97 -3.10
N LEU A 117 -24.60 8.24 -2.74
CA LEU A 117 -23.51 9.07 -3.23
C LEU A 117 -22.15 8.43 -2.91
N PRO A 118 -21.14 8.59 -3.80
CA PRO A 118 -19.80 8.11 -3.51
C PRO A 118 -19.26 8.74 -2.22
N LEU A 119 -18.69 7.91 -1.36
CA LEU A 119 -18.00 8.35 -0.16
C LEU A 119 -16.55 8.72 -0.54
N ILE A 120 -16.08 9.87 -0.08
CA ILE A 120 -14.71 10.32 -0.31
C ILE A 120 -13.96 10.24 1.01
N GLU A 121 -13.02 9.30 1.09
CA GLU A 121 -12.16 9.12 2.26
C GLU A 121 -10.72 9.47 1.94
N LYS A 122 -9.99 9.90 2.96
CA LYS A 122 -8.59 10.30 2.79
C LYS A 122 -7.75 10.10 4.03
N ILE A 123 -6.49 9.76 3.79
CA ILE A 123 -5.39 9.86 4.73
C ILE A 123 -4.47 10.93 4.14
N GLU A 124 -4.17 12.00 4.87
CA GLU A 124 -3.41 13.13 4.33
C GLU A 124 -2.13 13.38 5.11
N ASN A 125 -1.06 13.64 4.35
CA ASN A 125 0.21 14.18 4.84
C ASN A 125 0.85 13.33 5.94
N CYS A 126 0.66 12.01 5.89
CA CYS A 126 1.32 11.08 6.80
C CYS A 126 2.81 11.10 6.54
N LYS A 127 3.60 11.32 7.59
CA LYS A 127 5.06 11.32 7.52
C LYS A 127 5.56 9.90 7.42
N ILE A 128 6.30 9.61 6.34
CA ILE A 128 7.08 8.39 6.24
C ILE A 128 8.35 8.58 7.09
N PRO A 129 8.60 7.75 8.11
CA PRO A 129 9.70 7.97 9.06
C PRO A 129 11.08 7.53 8.53
N PHE A 130 11.20 7.25 7.22
CA PHE A 130 12.41 6.78 6.57
C PHE A 130 12.47 7.23 5.11
N ASP A 131 13.66 7.21 4.53
CA ASP A 131 13.87 7.56 3.14
C ASP A 131 13.49 6.40 2.20
N PHE A 132 12.86 6.76 1.08
CA PHE A 132 12.66 5.81 -0.01
C PHE A 132 14.00 5.49 -0.68
N PRO A 133 14.25 4.22 -1.02
CA PRO A 133 15.44 3.82 -1.77
C PRO A 133 15.44 4.44 -3.17
N LEU A 134 16.64 4.66 -3.73
CA LEU A 134 16.82 5.26 -5.06
C LEU A 134 16.20 4.44 -6.19
N CYS A 135 16.11 3.12 -6.00
CA CYS A 135 15.43 2.19 -6.88
C CYS A 135 14.53 1.28 -6.06
N GLY A 136 13.43 0.85 -6.67
CA GLY A 136 12.46 -0.01 -6.03
C GLY A 136 11.48 -0.60 -7.03
N TYR A 137 10.69 -1.52 -6.53
CA TYR A 137 9.59 -2.18 -7.20
C TYR A 137 8.30 -1.70 -6.57
N MET A 138 7.27 -1.59 -7.39
CA MET A 138 5.92 -1.29 -6.96
C MET A 138 4.95 -2.23 -7.65
N GLY A 139 3.89 -2.62 -6.94
CA GLY A 139 2.93 -3.56 -7.47
C GLY A 139 1.83 -3.88 -6.49
N PHE A 140 0.97 -4.81 -6.89
CA PHE A 140 -0.13 -5.28 -6.08
C PHE A 140 0.15 -6.69 -5.57
N THR A 141 -0.33 -6.97 -4.38
CA THR A 141 -0.33 -8.30 -3.78
C THR A 141 -1.65 -8.52 -3.06
N GLY A 142 -1.99 -9.77 -2.80
CA GLY A 142 -3.18 -10.15 -2.08
C GLY A 142 -3.12 -11.63 -1.75
N SER A 143 -3.84 -12.00 -0.70
CA SER A 143 -3.94 -13.39 -0.27
C SER A 143 -5.31 -13.66 0.32
N CYS A 144 -5.65 -14.94 0.37
CA CYS A 144 -6.85 -15.44 1.03
C CYS A 144 -6.46 -16.53 2.02
N GLY A 145 -7.21 -16.63 3.11
CA GLY A 145 -7.23 -17.78 4.03
C GLY A 145 -8.35 -18.77 3.68
N ASP A 146 -9.16 -19.13 4.69
CA ASP A 146 -10.28 -20.08 4.53
C ASP A 146 -11.52 -19.47 3.84
N LEU A 147 -11.54 -18.15 3.68
CA LEU A 147 -12.53 -17.39 2.93
C LEU A 147 -11.96 -16.97 1.58
N PHE A 148 -12.82 -16.46 0.69
CA PHE A 148 -12.43 -16.18 -0.69
C PHE A 148 -12.77 -14.74 -1.07
N GLN A 149 -11.87 -14.14 -1.84
CA GLN A 149 -12.08 -12.86 -2.52
C GLN A 149 -11.44 -12.93 -3.91
N THR A 150 -12.09 -12.29 -4.88
CA THR A 150 -11.46 -11.96 -6.17
C THR A 150 -11.23 -10.46 -6.21
N THR A 151 -9.98 -10.06 -6.40
CA THR A 151 -9.60 -8.65 -6.57
C THR A 151 -9.22 -8.41 -8.02
N THR A 152 -9.83 -7.40 -8.65
CA THR A 152 -9.54 -7.02 -10.04
C THR A 152 -9.02 -5.58 -10.07
N ILE A 153 -7.79 -5.41 -10.57
CA ILE A 153 -7.23 -4.08 -10.86
C ILE A 153 -7.56 -3.74 -12.32
N TYR A 154 -8.58 -2.91 -12.52
CA TYR A 154 -9.02 -2.52 -13.87
C TYR A 154 -8.01 -1.65 -14.60
N THR A 155 -7.46 -0.65 -13.91
CA THR A 155 -6.45 0.26 -14.46
C THR A 155 -5.45 0.64 -13.38
N CYS A 156 -4.19 0.82 -13.78
CA CYS A 156 -3.14 1.36 -12.94
C CYS A 156 -2.32 2.33 -13.78
N SER A 157 -2.15 3.56 -13.30
CA SER A 157 -1.33 4.59 -13.93
C SER A 157 -0.37 5.13 -12.88
N ILE A 158 0.91 5.12 -13.21
CA ILE A 158 1.97 5.56 -12.30
C ILE A 158 2.73 6.68 -13.00
N LYS A 159 2.89 7.80 -12.28
CA LYS A 159 3.65 8.95 -12.73
C LYS A 159 4.66 9.30 -11.66
N ALA A 160 5.93 9.26 -12.01
CA ALA A 160 7.03 9.71 -11.16
C ALA A 160 7.70 10.91 -11.83
N LYS A 161 8.00 11.93 -11.04
CA LYS A 161 8.80 13.08 -11.46
C LYS A 161 10.02 13.15 -10.56
N VAL A 162 11.19 13.12 -11.17
CA VAL A 162 12.44 13.43 -10.49
C VAL A 162 12.86 14.80 -10.99
N ASP A 163 12.80 15.79 -10.13
CA ASP A 163 13.41 17.08 -10.42
C ASP A 163 14.92 16.89 -10.28
N THR A 164 15.61 16.72 -11.40
CA THR A 164 17.07 16.80 -11.43
C THR A 164 17.45 18.22 -11.06
N LEU A 165 18.36 18.38 -10.10
CA LEU A 165 19.01 19.67 -9.87
C LEU A 165 19.62 20.11 -11.21
N GLU A 166 19.10 21.19 -11.80
CA GLU A 166 19.82 21.91 -12.84
C GLU A 166 21.17 22.34 -12.23
N GLY A 167 22.27 21.69 -12.60
CA GLY A 167 23.60 22.12 -12.17
C GLY A 167 24.73 21.08 -12.04
N ILE A 168 24.50 19.77 -12.23
CA ILE A 168 25.62 18.82 -12.31
C ILE A 168 25.82 18.42 -13.78
N GLN A 169 26.59 19.25 -14.48
CA GLN A 169 27.23 18.86 -15.73
C GLN A 169 28.30 17.83 -15.38
N MET A 170 27.98 16.54 -15.50
CA MET A 170 29.02 15.51 -15.55
C MET A 170 29.72 15.69 -16.89
N ASP A 171 30.92 16.26 -16.88
CA ASP A 171 31.86 16.17 -18.00
C ASP A 171 32.11 14.68 -18.29
N LEU A 172 31.52 14.21 -19.38
CA LEU A 172 31.73 12.85 -19.91
C LEU A 172 32.89 12.79 -20.92
N ASP A 173 33.74 13.80 -20.96
CA ASP A 173 34.93 13.82 -21.81
C ASP A 173 36.17 13.40 -21.00
N SER A 174 36.30 12.09 -20.74
CA SER A 174 37.60 11.37 -20.66
C SER A 174 37.44 9.95 -20.13
N LEU A 175 36.90 9.06 -20.95
CA LEU A 175 37.29 7.65 -20.88
C LEU A 175 37.28 7.06 -22.30
N GLU A 176 38.34 7.37 -23.04
CA GLU A 176 38.82 6.48 -24.09
C GLU A 176 39.43 5.24 -23.42
N ILE A 177 38.95 4.06 -23.82
CA ILE A 177 39.76 2.84 -23.86
C ILE A 177 39.76 2.38 -25.31
#